data_AF-A0A1J8PC56-F1
#
_entry.id   AF-A0A1J8PC56-F1
#
_cell.length_a   1.000
_cell.length_b   1.000
_cell.length_c   1.000
_cell.angle_alpha   90.00
_cell.angle_beta   90.00
_cell.angle_gamma   90.00
#
_symmetry.space_group_name_H-M   'P 1'
#
loop_
_entity.id
_entity.type
_entity.pdbx_description
1 polymer ?
#
loop_
_entity_poly.entity_id
_entity_poly.type
_entity_poly.pdbx_seq_one_letter_code
_entity_poly.pdbx_strand_id
1 'polypeptide(L)'
;MLSYQHAYHAGNFADVHKHLTLYAVIDYLLRKKTAITYVDTHAGRGLYPLNAQETQRLQEYRLGIWPVWQARAGFSDELLKAWQEALTSAQPVSESLTHYPGSPWWLGHSLREQDHLRLFELHPGEHEQLSTQGLPPHAQRVFGDGLSGLKAMLPATSPRLCVLVDPSYERKAEYQEVAETVAYTLEKARHGVVLIWYPLLPAGHHHTLLSSLKESGIRKIWRSELLLREPGEQAHGMFGSGMLVINPPWGLDNRLAAAMAEITPLLGADSRYQADWWVGE
;
A
#
# COMPACT_ATOMS: atom_id res chain seq x y z
N MET A 1 23.01 -5.34 -0.67
CA MET A 1 22.35 -6.63 -0.95
C MET A 1 20.89 -6.43 -0.62
N LEU A 2 19.98 -6.62 -1.57
CA LEU A 2 18.53 -6.55 -1.32
C LEU A 2 18.17 -7.84 -0.58
N SER A 3 17.90 -7.75 0.72
CA SER A 3 17.66 -8.92 1.56
C SER A 3 16.19 -9.09 1.91
N TYR A 4 15.41 -8.01 1.86
CA TYR A 4 13.99 -8.02 2.10
C TYR A 4 13.24 -8.68 0.94
N GLN A 5 12.41 -9.66 1.26
CA GLN A 5 11.44 -10.24 0.35
C GLN A 5 10.07 -10.19 1.02
N HIS A 6 9.10 -9.56 0.37
CA HIS A 6 7.80 -9.32 0.97
C HIS A 6 7.00 -10.61 1.25
N ALA A 7 7.32 -11.72 0.57
CA ALA A 7 6.63 -13.00 0.75
C ALA A 7 6.67 -13.56 2.18
N TYR A 8 7.70 -13.23 2.98
CA TYR A 8 7.74 -13.62 4.39
C TYR A 8 6.67 -12.92 5.24
N HIS A 9 6.19 -11.75 4.79
CA HIS A 9 5.31 -10.86 5.54
C HIS A 9 3.91 -10.72 4.91
N ALA A 10 3.69 -11.35 3.76
CA ALA A 10 2.48 -11.20 2.96
C ALA A 10 1.21 -11.44 3.81
N GLY A 11 0.32 -10.47 3.77
CA GLY A 11 -0.98 -10.52 4.45
C GLY A 11 -0.94 -10.17 5.93
N ASN A 12 0.16 -9.66 6.46
CA ASN A 12 0.22 -9.17 7.83
C ASN A 12 -0.71 -7.94 8.06
N PHE A 13 -0.78 -7.45 9.29
CA PHE A 13 -1.64 -6.32 9.65
C PHE A 13 -1.29 -5.02 8.87
N ALA A 14 -0.01 -4.81 8.55
CA ALA A 14 0.44 -3.63 7.82
C ALA A 14 -0.03 -3.68 6.36
N ASP A 15 -0.01 -4.86 5.77
CA ASP A 15 -0.55 -5.15 4.45
C ASP A 15 -2.07 -4.94 4.38
N VAL A 16 -2.82 -5.33 5.41
CA VAL A 16 -4.26 -5.05 5.50
C VAL A 16 -4.52 -3.54 5.47
N HIS A 17 -3.82 -2.78 6.31
CA HIS A 17 -3.93 -1.32 6.36
C HIS A 17 -3.56 -0.66 5.02
N LYS A 18 -2.42 -1.06 4.43
CA LYS A 18 -1.92 -0.53 3.16
C LYS A 18 -2.89 -0.81 2.01
N HIS A 19 -3.29 -2.07 1.81
CA HIS A 19 -4.12 -2.46 0.67
C HIS A 19 -5.57 -2.01 0.79
N LEU A 20 -6.13 -1.92 2.00
CA LEU A 20 -7.44 -1.29 2.18
C LEU A 20 -7.40 0.21 1.85
N THR A 21 -6.36 0.92 2.30
CA THR A 21 -6.17 2.34 1.96
C THR A 21 -6.02 2.53 0.45
N LEU A 22 -5.18 1.70 -0.19
CA LEU A 22 -4.99 1.70 -1.64
C LEU A 22 -6.31 1.45 -2.37
N TYR A 23 -7.07 0.43 -1.96
CA TYR A 23 -8.36 0.09 -2.54
C TYR A 23 -9.37 1.24 -2.41
N ALA A 24 -9.47 1.86 -1.23
CA ALA A 24 -10.36 3.00 -1.00
C ALA A 24 -10.05 4.19 -1.92
N VAL A 25 -8.76 4.45 -2.17
CA VAL A 25 -8.33 5.47 -3.13
C VAL A 25 -8.69 5.08 -4.56
N ILE A 26 -8.36 3.87 -5.00
CA ILE A 26 -8.68 3.38 -6.34
C ILE A 26 -10.19 3.45 -6.62
N ASP A 27 -11.01 2.89 -5.73
CA ASP A 27 -12.47 2.90 -5.81
C ASP A 27 -13.03 4.32 -6.02
N TYR A 28 -12.54 5.29 -5.25
CA TYR A 28 -12.95 6.67 -5.43
C TYR A 28 -12.50 7.23 -6.78
N LEU A 29 -11.25 6.98 -7.16
CA LEU A 29 -10.68 7.51 -8.39
C LEU A 29 -11.42 7.00 -9.63
N LEU A 30 -11.94 5.78 -9.61
CA LEU A 30 -12.66 5.17 -10.74
C LEU A 30 -14.03 5.80 -11.02
N ARG A 31 -14.59 6.61 -10.10
CA ARG A 31 -15.86 7.34 -10.29
C ARG A 31 -15.82 8.33 -11.47
N LYS A 32 -14.63 8.82 -11.84
CA LYS A 32 -14.43 9.68 -13.02
C LYS A 32 -13.95 8.84 -14.20
N LYS A 33 -14.51 9.08 -15.38
CA LYS A 33 -14.15 8.38 -16.63
C LYS A 33 -12.77 8.72 -17.18
N THR A 34 -12.16 9.81 -16.74
CA THR A 34 -10.83 10.23 -17.20
C THR A 34 -9.75 9.22 -16.81
N ALA A 35 -8.85 8.97 -17.75
CA ALA A 35 -7.73 8.03 -17.62
C ALA A 35 -6.82 8.36 -16.43
N ILE A 36 -6.29 7.32 -15.80
CA ILE A 36 -5.36 7.39 -14.68
C ILE A 36 -4.10 6.60 -15.06
N THR A 37 -2.94 7.21 -14.81
CA THR A 37 -1.69 6.43 -14.72
C THR A 37 -1.48 6.04 -13.26
N TYR A 38 -1.46 4.73 -13.02
CA TYR A 38 -1.06 4.14 -11.76
C TYR A 38 0.43 3.79 -11.78
N VAL A 39 1.11 4.05 -10.67
CA VAL A 39 2.52 3.68 -10.49
C VAL A 39 2.67 2.96 -9.15
N ASP A 40 3.26 1.79 -9.18
CA ASP A 40 3.78 1.10 -7.99
C ASP A 40 5.30 1.09 -8.06
N THR A 41 5.94 1.80 -7.13
CA THR A 41 7.40 1.95 -7.14
C THR A 41 8.13 0.73 -6.56
N HIS A 42 7.43 -0.13 -5.83
CA HIS A 42 8.03 -1.28 -5.14
C HIS A 42 7.03 -2.45 -5.18
N ALA A 43 6.83 -2.98 -6.38
CA ALA A 43 5.73 -3.86 -6.72
C ALA A 43 5.79 -5.26 -6.04
N GLY A 44 6.97 -5.72 -5.64
CA GLY A 44 7.16 -7.10 -5.20
C GLY A 44 6.78 -8.10 -6.30
N ARG A 45 6.37 -9.30 -5.89
CA ARG A 45 5.98 -10.40 -6.82
C ARG A 45 4.51 -10.39 -7.25
N GLY A 46 3.69 -9.46 -6.75
CA GLY A 46 2.29 -9.26 -7.15
C GLY A 46 1.25 -10.11 -6.41
N LEU A 47 1.34 -11.44 -6.44
CA LEU A 47 0.40 -12.34 -5.75
C LEU A 47 1.17 -13.37 -4.90
N TYR A 48 0.73 -13.59 -3.66
CA TYR A 48 1.47 -14.37 -2.67
C TYR A 48 0.70 -15.63 -2.26
N PRO A 49 1.11 -16.83 -2.70
CA PRO A 49 0.56 -18.06 -2.18
C PRO A 49 0.85 -18.20 -0.68
N LEU A 50 -0.19 -18.39 0.13
CA LEU A 50 -0.04 -18.50 1.58
C LEU A 50 0.63 -19.81 1.99
N ASN A 51 0.60 -20.84 1.14
CA ASN A 51 1.29 -22.11 1.35
C ASN A 51 2.75 -22.11 0.85
N ALA A 52 3.25 -21.01 0.27
CA ALA A 52 4.65 -20.90 -0.13
C ALA A 52 5.58 -21.02 1.08
N GLN A 53 6.80 -21.55 0.84
CA GLN A 53 7.76 -21.80 1.91
C GLN A 53 8.11 -20.53 2.69
N GLU A 54 8.28 -19.41 2.00
CA GLU A 54 8.60 -18.12 2.60
C GLU A 54 7.47 -17.64 3.52
N THR A 55 6.23 -17.64 3.01
CA THR A 55 5.05 -17.23 3.79
C THR A 55 4.83 -18.14 5.00
N GLN A 56 5.07 -19.45 4.85
CA GLN A 56 4.91 -20.42 5.93
C GLN A 56 5.99 -20.34 7.01
N ARG A 57 7.10 -19.65 6.75
CA ARG A 57 8.18 -19.49 7.74
C ARG A 57 7.78 -18.58 8.90
N LEU A 58 7.07 -17.49 8.62
CA LEU A 58 6.63 -16.52 9.64
C LEU A 58 5.12 -16.57 9.88
N GLN A 59 4.33 -16.92 8.86
CA GLN A 59 2.86 -16.99 8.92
C GLN A 59 2.19 -15.71 9.44
N GLU A 60 2.78 -14.53 9.17
CA GLU A 60 2.25 -13.25 9.70
C GLU A 60 0.82 -12.96 9.24
N TYR A 61 0.37 -13.52 8.11
CA TYR A 61 -1.02 -13.44 7.64
C TYR A 61 -2.05 -13.91 8.68
N ARG A 62 -1.67 -14.81 9.59
CA ARG A 62 -2.52 -15.31 10.68
C ARG A 62 -2.92 -14.23 11.67
N LEU A 63 -2.09 -13.18 11.81
CA LEU A 63 -2.32 -12.03 12.67
C LEU A 63 -2.69 -10.77 11.86
N GLY A 64 -2.99 -10.94 10.57
CA GLY A 64 -3.39 -9.87 9.67
C GLY A 64 -4.68 -10.23 8.95
N ILE A 65 -4.55 -10.64 7.69
CA ILE A 65 -5.69 -10.89 6.82
C ILE A 65 -6.56 -12.08 7.25
N TRP A 66 -6.01 -13.08 7.94
CA TRP A 66 -6.77 -14.29 8.30
C TRP A 66 -8.00 -14.02 9.18
N PRO A 67 -7.90 -13.36 10.35
CA PRO A 67 -9.08 -13.05 11.16
C PRO A 67 -10.08 -12.13 10.42
N VAL A 68 -9.57 -11.21 9.59
CA VAL A 68 -10.38 -10.33 8.75
C VAL A 68 -11.18 -11.13 7.71
N TRP A 69 -10.54 -12.11 7.06
CA TRP A 69 -11.21 -13.04 6.14
C TRP A 69 -12.27 -13.88 6.85
N GLN A 70 -11.99 -14.39 8.06
CA GLN A 70 -12.95 -15.19 8.81
C GLN A 70 -14.20 -14.39 9.21
N ALA A 71 -14.05 -13.11 9.53
CA ALA A 71 -15.15 -12.22 9.90
C ALA A 71 -15.94 -11.67 8.70
N ARG A 72 -15.54 -11.95 7.45
CA ARG A 72 -16.02 -11.25 6.25
C ARG A 72 -17.53 -11.21 6.03
N ALA A 73 -18.26 -12.22 6.49
CA ALA A 73 -19.72 -12.27 6.37
C ALA A 73 -20.44 -11.29 7.32
N GLY A 74 -19.75 -10.79 8.35
CA GLY A 74 -20.30 -9.92 9.38
C GLY A 74 -20.06 -8.42 9.15
N PHE A 75 -19.30 -8.04 8.11
CA PHE A 75 -18.98 -6.62 7.90
C PHE A 75 -20.20 -5.81 7.47
N SER A 76 -20.34 -4.63 8.08
CA SER A 76 -21.46 -3.72 7.78
C SER A 76 -21.06 -2.59 6.84
N ASP A 77 -19.81 -2.15 6.89
CA ASP A 77 -19.24 -1.09 6.05
C ASP A 77 -19.15 -1.48 4.56
N GLU A 78 -19.56 -0.55 3.70
CA GLU A 78 -19.64 -0.78 2.24
C GLU A 78 -18.26 -0.84 1.57
N LEU A 79 -17.26 -0.08 2.06
CA LEU A 79 -15.90 -0.16 1.54
C LEU A 79 -15.30 -1.54 1.86
N LEU A 80 -15.53 -2.05 3.07
CA LEU A 80 -15.08 -3.39 3.46
C LEU A 80 -15.74 -4.48 2.64
N LYS A 81 -17.06 -4.44 2.43
CA LYS A 81 -17.76 -5.43 1.60
C LYS A 81 -17.15 -5.49 0.20
N ALA A 82 -16.99 -4.34 -0.45
CA ALA A 82 -16.42 -4.28 -1.80
C ALA A 82 -14.95 -4.74 -1.83
N TRP A 83 -14.15 -4.39 -0.82
CA TRP A 83 -12.77 -4.86 -0.70
C TRP A 83 -12.68 -6.38 -0.51
N GLN A 84 -13.59 -6.97 0.28
CA GLN A 84 -13.68 -8.41 0.50
C GLN A 84 -14.15 -9.17 -0.75
N GLU A 85 -15.08 -8.62 -1.51
CA GLU A 85 -15.49 -9.18 -2.80
C GLU A 85 -14.31 -9.25 -3.77
N ALA A 86 -13.52 -8.18 -3.85
CA ALA A 86 -12.29 -8.16 -4.64
C ALA A 86 -11.25 -9.14 -4.09
N LEU A 87 -11.02 -9.21 -2.77
CA LEU A 87 -10.12 -10.21 -2.18
C LEU A 87 -10.56 -11.65 -2.47
N THR A 88 -11.87 -11.89 -2.51
CA THR A 88 -12.47 -13.18 -2.85
C THR A 88 -12.23 -13.53 -4.31
N SER A 89 -12.29 -12.57 -5.23
CA SER A 89 -12.00 -12.78 -6.65
C SER A 89 -10.52 -13.10 -6.92
N ALA A 90 -9.62 -12.75 -5.99
CA ALA A 90 -8.23 -13.16 -6.03
C ALA A 90 -8.00 -14.64 -5.68
N GLN A 91 -9.00 -15.33 -5.15
CA GLN A 91 -8.88 -16.73 -4.73
C GLN A 91 -9.27 -17.69 -5.86
N PRO A 92 -8.55 -18.81 -6.03
CA PRO A 92 -8.98 -19.90 -6.91
C PRO A 92 -10.31 -20.52 -6.49
N VAL A 93 -10.59 -20.55 -5.19
CA VAL A 93 -11.85 -21.03 -4.59
C VAL A 93 -12.33 -19.94 -3.63
N SER A 94 -13.52 -19.38 -3.87
CA SER A 94 -14.05 -18.20 -3.18
C SER A 94 -14.19 -18.36 -1.66
N GLU A 95 -14.34 -19.58 -1.16
CA GLU A 95 -14.51 -19.83 0.28
C GLU A 95 -13.17 -19.88 1.05
N SER A 96 -12.06 -20.09 0.35
CA SER A 96 -10.75 -20.41 0.95
C SER A 96 -9.71 -19.32 0.69
N LEU A 97 -9.15 -18.78 1.77
CA LEU A 97 -8.01 -17.88 1.67
C LEU A 97 -6.72 -18.68 1.42
N THR A 98 -6.26 -18.66 0.18
CA THR A 98 -5.06 -19.39 -0.27
C THR A 98 -3.98 -18.47 -0.82
N HIS A 99 -4.36 -17.26 -1.27
CA HIS A 99 -3.47 -16.26 -1.80
C HIS A 99 -3.72 -14.91 -1.15
N TYR A 100 -2.67 -14.15 -0.89
CA TYR A 100 -2.76 -12.74 -0.55
C TYR A 100 -2.37 -11.88 -1.76
N PRO A 101 -3.27 -11.01 -2.27
CA PRO A 101 -2.95 -10.08 -3.34
C PRO A 101 -2.09 -8.91 -2.82
N GLY A 102 -0.93 -8.71 -3.46
CA GLY A 102 -0.10 -7.52 -3.32
C GLY A 102 -0.64 -6.33 -4.12
N SER A 103 -0.03 -5.17 -3.96
CA SER A 103 -0.43 -3.93 -4.64
C SER A 103 -0.50 -4.03 -6.18
N PRO A 104 0.37 -4.79 -6.89
CA PRO A 104 0.21 -4.98 -8.34
C PRO A 104 -1.11 -5.64 -8.72
N TRP A 105 -1.59 -6.59 -7.91
CA TRP A 105 -2.86 -7.26 -8.15
C TRP A 105 -4.02 -6.27 -7.97
N TRP A 106 -4.02 -5.50 -6.87
CA TRP A 106 -5.07 -4.50 -6.60
C TRP A 106 -5.17 -3.43 -7.70
N LEU A 107 -4.01 -2.92 -8.12
CA LEU A 107 -3.91 -1.93 -9.19
C LEU A 107 -4.30 -2.51 -10.56
N GLY A 108 -3.83 -3.72 -10.87
CA GLY A 108 -4.09 -4.40 -12.13
C GLY A 108 -5.55 -4.85 -12.28
N HIS A 109 -6.15 -5.38 -11.22
CA HIS A 109 -7.54 -5.85 -11.22
C HIS A 109 -8.54 -4.71 -11.43
N SER A 110 -8.17 -3.50 -11.01
CA SER A 110 -9.02 -2.31 -11.10
C SER A 110 -8.81 -1.49 -12.38
N LEU A 111 -7.91 -1.93 -13.26
CA LEU A 111 -7.47 -1.17 -14.44
C LEU A 111 -8.56 -1.19 -15.53
N ARG A 112 -8.94 -0.02 -16.05
CA ARG A 112 -9.82 0.10 -17.23
C ARG A 112 -8.99 0.21 -18.51
N GLU A 113 -9.63 0.07 -19.67
CA GLU A 113 -8.96 0.13 -20.98
C GLU A 113 -8.16 1.42 -21.21
N GLN A 114 -8.63 2.56 -20.70
CA GLN A 114 -7.94 3.84 -20.84
C GLN A 114 -6.86 4.11 -19.78
N ASP A 115 -6.76 3.27 -18.75
CA ASP A 115 -5.82 3.47 -17.65
C ASP A 115 -4.48 2.79 -17.97
N HIS A 116 -3.41 3.29 -17.36
CA HIS A 116 -2.06 2.74 -17.50
C HIS A 116 -1.52 2.31 -16.15
N LEU A 117 -0.72 1.25 -16.12
CA LEU A 117 -0.05 0.78 -14.90
C LEU A 117 1.45 0.62 -15.14
N ARG A 118 2.27 1.20 -14.26
CA ARG A 118 3.73 0.99 -14.20
C ARG A 118 4.08 0.33 -12.88
N LEU A 119 4.76 -0.81 -12.95
CA LEU A 119 5.21 -1.58 -11.79
C LEU A 119 6.73 -1.66 -11.81
N PHE A 120 7.38 -1.14 -10.78
CA PHE A 120 8.83 -1.21 -10.63
C PHE A 120 9.18 -2.23 -9.55
N GLU A 121 10.17 -3.08 -9.83
CA GLU A 121 10.73 -4.03 -8.87
C GLU A 121 12.23 -4.16 -9.11
N LEU A 122 13.03 -4.00 -8.06
CA LEU A 122 14.49 -3.97 -8.13
C LEU A 122 15.14 -5.32 -7.73
N HIS A 123 14.43 -6.15 -6.97
CA HIS A 123 14.89 -7.49 -6.60
C HIS A 123 14.67 -8.47 -7.77
N PRO A 124 15.73 -9.11 -8.31
CA PRO A 124 15.63 -9.93 -9.51
C PRO A 124 14.65 -11.09 -9.37
N GLY A 125 14.68 -11.79 -8.22
CA GLY A 125 13.77 -12.90 -7.96
C GLY A 125 12.30 -12.48 -7.81
N GLU A 126 12.00 -11.32 -7.21
CA GLU A 126 10.63 -10.83 -7.10
C GLU A 126 10.13 -10.37 -8.47
N HIS A 127 10.98 -9.71 -9.27
CA HIS A 127 10.65 -9.27 -10.62
C HIS A 127 10.38 -10.47 -11.56
N GLU A 128 11.16 -11.54 -11.45
CA GLU A 128 10.91 -12.78 -12.21
C GLU A 128 9.52 -13.34 -11.87
N GLN A 129 9.17 -13.42 -10.58
CA GLN A 129 7.84 -13.85 -10.16
C GLN A 129 6.74 -12.89 -10.63
N LEU A 130 6.94 -11.58 -10.54
CA LEU A 130 6.01 -10.56 -11.04
C LEU A 130 5.75 -10.71 -12.54
N SER A 131 6.77 -11.12 -13.30
CA SER A 131 6.68 -11.35 -14.74
C SER A 131 5.78 -12.52 -15.13
N THR A 132 5.54 -13.45 -14.20
CA THR A 132 4.61 -14.58 -14.40
C THR A 132 3.16 -14.23 -14.11
N GLN A 133 2.88 -13.11 -13.45
CA GLN A 133 1.52 -12.69 -13.10
C GLN A 133 0.72 -12.31 -14.35
N GLY A 134 -0.56 -12.69 -14.42
CA GLY A 134 -1.47 -12.18 -15.44
C GLY A 134 -1.80 -10.71 -15.19
N LEU A 135 -1.31 -9.80 -16.03
CA LEU A 135 -1.62 -8.37 -15.95
C LEU A 135 -2.32 -7.89 -17.23
N PRO A 136 -3.16 -6.85 -17.15
CA PRO A 136 -3.79 -6.26 -18.33
C PRO A 136 -2.76 -5.75 -19.36
N PRO A 137 -3.12 -5.64 -20.66
CA PRO A 137 -2.20 -5.19 -21.72
C PRO A 137 -1.56 -3.81 -21.50
N HIS A 138 -2.21 -2.93 -20.75
CA HIS A 138 -1.73 -1.57 -20.46
C HIS A 138 -0.90 -1.48 -19.17
N ALA A 139 -0.56 -2.62 -18.56
CA ALA A 139 0.39 -2.72 -17.46
C ALA A 139 1.81 -3.02 -17.96
N GLN A 140 2.79 -2.29 -17.46
CA GLN A 140 4.20 -2.52 -17.78
C GLN A 140 4.98 -2.80 -16.51
N ARG A 141 5.78 -3.86 -16.56
CA ARG A 141 6.73 -4.26 -15.51
C ARG A 141 8.11 -3.72 -15.87
N VAL A 142 8.80 -3.15 -14.90
CA VAL A 142 10.12 -2.56 -15.07
C VAL A 142 11.04 -3.14 -14.02
N PHE A 143 12.06 -3.86 -14.46
CA PHE A 143 13.15 -4.28 -13.59
C PHE A 143 14.07 -3.09 -13.34
N GLY A 144 13.98 -2.48 -12.16
CA GLY A 144 14.73 -1.28 -11.85
C GLY A 144 14.24 -0.53 -10.62
N ASP A 145 14.97 0.53 -10.28
CA ASP A 145 14.70 1.38 -9.12
C ASP A 145 13.43 2.21 -9.35
N GLY A 146 12.40 2.00 -8.52
CA GLY A 146 11.11 2.62 -8.73
C GLY A 146 11.05 4.11 -8.40
N LEU A 147 11.87 4.60 -7.47
CA LEU A 147 11.95 6.04 -7.18
C LEU A 147 12.56 6.80 -8.36
N SER A 148 13.65 6.29 -8.93
CA SER A 148 14.29 6.82 -10.13
C SER A 148 13.40 6.66 -11.36
N GLY A 149 12.75 5.50 -11.51
CA GLY A 149 11.80 5.22 -12.57
C GLY A 149 10.60 6.17 -12.57
N LEU A 150 10.03 6.46 -11.40
CA LEU A 150 8.97 7.45 -11.23
C LEU A 150 9.43 8.84 -11.68
N LYS A 151 10.61 9.31 -11.23
CA LYS A 151 11.14 10.62 -11.64
C LYS A 151 11.34 10.72 -13.15
N ALA A 152 11.81 9.65 -13.79
CA ALA A 152 12.10 9.60 -15.21
C ALA A 152 10.84 9.59 -16.10
N MET A 153 9.73 9.04 -15.62
CA MET A 153 8.48 8.96 -16.40
C MET A 153 7.59 10.19 -16.27
N LEU A 154 7.93 11.15 -15.40
CA LEU A 154 7.12 12.34 -15.17
C LEU A 154 7.46 13.47 -16.16
N PRO A 155 6.46 14.24 -16.61
CA PRO A 155 5.03 14.13 -16.25
C PRO A 155 4.35 12.93 -16.92
N ALA A 156 3.36 12.34 -16.23
CA ALA A 156 2.56 11.27 -16.79
C ALA A 156 1.73 11.77 -17.98
N THR A 157 1.48 10.90 -18.97
CA THR A 157 0.69 11.24 -20.17
C THR A 157 -0.81 11.34 -19.89
N SER A 158 -1.29 10.65 -18.85
CA SER A 158 -2.68 10.71 -18.43
C SER A 158 -2.98 11.99 -17.64
N PRO A 159 -4.22 12.50 -17.67
CA PRO A 159 -4.61 13.70 -16.92
C PRO A 159 -4.66 13.50 -15.40
N ARG A 160 -4.45 12.27 -14.93
CA ARG A 160 -4.48 11.89 -13.52
C ARG A 160 -3.38 10.90 -13.22
N LEU A 161 -2.77 11.04 -12.05
CA LEU A 161 -1.70 10.21 -11.55
C LEU A 161 -2.06 9.68 -10.15
N CYS A 162 -1.85 8.38 -9.93
CA CYS A 162 -1.94 7.74 -8.62
C CYS A 162 -0.67 6.91 -8.39
N VAL A 163 0.09 7.23 -7.35
CA VAL A 163 1.38 6.59 -7.06
C VAL A 163 1.32 5.89 -5.70
N LEU A 164 1.77 4.65 -5.62
CA LEU A 164 2.11 3.96 -4.38
C LEU A 164 3.63 3.91 -4.19
N VAL A 165 4.08 4.36 -3.03
CA VAL A 165 5.46 4.30 -2.57
C VAL A 165 5.55 3.42 -1.34
N ASP A 166 6.13 2.23 -1.50
CA ASP A 166 6.16 1.16 -0.49
C ASP A 166 7.53 0.47 -0.41
N PRO A 167 8.62 1.20 -0.11
CA PRO A 167 9.94 0.57 -0.01
C PRO A 167 10.04 -0.33 1.21
N SER A 168 11.03 -1.22 1.20
CA SER A 168 11.34 -2.09 2.35
C SER A 168 11.89 -1.33 3.56
N TYR A 169 12.41 -0.11 3.36
CA TYR A 169 13.14 0.68 4.35
C TYR A 169 14.34 -0.06 4.98
N GLU A 170 15.00 -0.93 4.20
CA GLU A 170 16.25 -1.59 4.59
C GLU A 170 17.39 -0.58 4.81
N ARG A 171 17.34 0.57 4.12
CA ARG A 171 18.32 1.65 4.27
C ARG A 171 17.66 2.85 4.93
N LYS A 172 18.32 3.40 5.96
CA LYS A 172 17.87 4.64 6.63
C LYS A 172 17.71 5.82 5.66
N ALA A 173 18.50 5.86 4.59
CA ALA A 173 18.42 6.89 3.55
C ALA A 173 17.09 6.86 2.77
N GLU A 174 16.39 5.71 2.72
CA GLU A 174 15.14 5.56 1.95
C GLU A 174 14.04 6.50 2.44
N TYR A 175 13.98 6.77 3.74
CA TYR A 175 13.02 7.73 4.28
C TYR A 175 13.16 9.13 3.67
N GLN A 176 14.41 9.57 3.44
CA GLN A 176 14.70 10.87 2.82
C GLN A 176 14.52 10.81 1.29
N GLU A 177 15.02 9.75 0.65
CA GLU A 177 14.91 9.55 -0.81
C GLU A 177 13.43 9.49 -1.27
N VAL A 178 12.56 8.89 -0.45
CA VAL A 178 11.11 8.89 -0.66
C VAL A 178 10.56 10.31 -0.59
N ALA A 179 10.87 11.07 0.47
CA ALA A 179 10.38 12.44 0.63
C ALA A 179 10.77 13.34 -0.56
N GLU A 180 12.02 13.24 -1.01
CA GLU A 180 12.54 13.99 -2.16
C GLU A 180 11.86 13.58 -3.47
N THR A 181 11.67 12.28 -3.68
CA THR A 181 11.00 11.76 -4.89
C THR A 181 9.54 12.20 -4.94
N VAL A 182 8.85 12.23 -3.80
CA VAL A 182 7.47 12.69 -3.68
C VAL A 182 7.36 14.20 -3.92
N ALA A 183 8.29 15.00 -3.37
CA ALA A 183 8.38 16.43 -3.63
C ALA A 183 8.54 16.73 -5.13
N TYR A 184 9.50 16.07 -5.79
CA TYR A 184 9.66 16.17 -7.24
C TYR A 184 8.40 15.73 -8.00
N THR A 185 7.77 14.63 -7.56
CA THR A 185 6.55 14.12 -8.20
C THR A 185 5.44 15.14 -8.20
N LEU A 186 5.19 15.79 -7.06
CA LEU A 186 4.13 16.79 -6.92
C LEU A 186 4.51 18.14 -7.53
N GLU A 187 5.79 18.44 -7.71
CA GLU A 187 6.23 19.57 -8.53
C GLU A 187 5.80 19.39 -10.00
N LYS A 188 5.99 18.19 -10.56
CA LYS A 188 5.66 17.88 -11.97
C LYS A 188 4.18 17.53 -12.17
N ALA A 189 3.52 16.97 -11.17
CA ALA A 189 2.14 16.53 -11.20
C ALA A 189 1.40 16.94 -9.92
N ARG A 190 1.17 18.25 -9.74
CA ARG A 190 0.54 18.84 -8.54
C ARG A 190 -0.79 18.21 -8.11
N HIS A 191 -1.53 17.66 -9.07
CA HIS A 191 -2.84 17.03 -8.85
C HIS A 191 -2.74 15.52 -8.54
N GLY A 192 -1.54 14.95 -8.58
CA GLY A 192 -1.32 13.52 -8.35
C GLY A 192 -1.72 13.12 -6.93
N VAL A 193 -2.31 11.93 -6.81
CA VAL A 193 -2.56 11.28 -5.52
C VAL A 193 -1.36 10.38 -5.22
N VAL A 194 -0.71 10.61 -4.09
CA VAL A 194 0.50 9.84 -3.71
C VAL A 194 0.23 9.17 -2.37
N LEU A 195 0.30 7.85 -2.36
CA LEU A 195 0.24 7.01 -1.17
C LEU A 195 1.66 6.59 -0.79
N ILE A 196 2.01 6.72 0.49
CA ILE A 196 3.33 6.35 1.02
C ILE A 196 3.11 5.47 2.24
N TRP A 197 3.52 4.21 2.15
CA TRP A 197 3.57 3.33 3.30
C TRP A 197 4.84 3.57 4.09
N TYR A 198 4.80 3.44 5.42
CA TYR A 198 5.99 3.44 6.26
C TYR A 198 5.82 2.59 7.52
N PRO A 199 6.88 1.93 8.02
CA PRO A 199 6.81 1.12 9.23
C PRO A 199 7.02 1.97 10.49
N LEU A 200 6.27 1.65 11.55
CA LEU A 200 6.54 2.14 12.89
C LEU A 200 7.46 1.14 13.61
N LEU A 201 8.74 1.50 13.65
CA LEU A 201 9.81 0.76 14.29
C LEU A 201 10.35 1.54 15.50
N PRO A 202 10.86 0.87 16.55
CA PRO A 202 11.42 1.53 17.74
C PRO A 202 12.52 2.53 17.42
N ALA A 203 13.30 2.29 16.35
CA ALA A 203 14.36 3.18 15.90
C ALA A 203 13.85 4.56 15.43
N GLY A 204 12.54 4.73 15.19
CA GLY A 204 11.92 6.02 14.93
C GLY A 204 12.29 6.69 13.61
N HIS A 205 12.90 5.97 12.66
CA HIS A 205 13.38 6.56 11.40
C HIS A 205 12.29 7.14 10.50
N HIS A 206 11.03 6.73 10.67
CA HIS A 206 9.89 7.31 9.96
C HIS A 206 9.70 8.82 10.24
N HIS A 207 10.17 9.33 11.38
CA HIS A 207 10.11 10.77 11.66
C HIS A 207 10.88 11.60 10.62
N THR A 208 11.95 11.06 10.01
CA THR A 208 12.66 11.73 8.91
C THR A 208 11.72 11.96 7.73
N LEU A 209 10.99 10.93 7.30
CA LEU A 209 10.01 11.05 6.21
C LEU A 209 8.91 12.07 6.55
N LEU A 210 8.33 11.96 7.74
CA LEU A 210 7.24 12.83 8.19
C LEU A 210 7.66 14.31 8.24
N SER A 211 8.82 14.60 8.85
CA SER A 211 9.35 15.96 8.96
C SER A 211 9.75 16.53 7.60
N SER A 212 10.47 15.75 6.77
CA SER A 212 10.88 16.20 5.43
C SER A 212 9.68 16.54 4.54
N LEU A 213 8.59 15.75 4.59
CA LEU A 213 7.37 16.08 3.86
C LEU A 213 6.64 17.30 4.42
N LYS A 214 6.63 17.48 5.74
CA LYS A 214 6.05 18.68 6.38
C LYS A 214 6.79 19.96 5.99
N GLU A 215 8.12 19.88 5.90
CA GLU A 215 9.01 21.00 5.56
C GLU A 215 9.10 21.26 4.05
N SER A 216 8.68 20.31 3.20
CA SER A 216 8.72 20.42 1.74
C SER A 216 7.80 21.50 1.15
N GLY A 217 6.84 22.01 1.93
CA GLY A 217 5.80 22.92 1.46
C GLY A 217 4.61 22.25 0.77
N ILE A 218 4.61 20.92 0.63
CA ILE A 218 3.45 20.14 0.18
C ILE A 218 2.30 20.31 1.17
N ARG A 219 1.08 20.43 0.64
CA ARG A 219 -0.18 20.56 1.41
C ARG A 219 -1.05 19.32 1.22
N LYS A 220 -2.13 19.22 2.00
CA LYS A 220 -3.09 18.11 1.91
C LYS A 220 -2.42 16.76 2.12
N ILE A 221 -1.65 16.65 3.20
CA ILE A 221 -1.04 15.38 3.61
C ILE A 221 -1.89 14.81 4.73
N TRP A 222 -2.68 13.79 4.40
CA TRP A 222 -3.43 13.03 5.38
C TRP A 222 -2.59 11.83 5.85
N ARG A 223 -2.61 11.56 7.14
CA ARG A 223 -1.86 10.48 7.78
C ARG A 223 -2.84 9.52 8.44
N SER A 224 -2.60 8.24 8.22
CA SER A 224 -3.35 7.12 8.79
C SER A 224 -2.33 6.16 9.39
N GLU A 225 -2.46 5.82 10.68
CA GLU A 225 -1.55 4.93 11.39
C GLU A 225 -2.34 3.83 12.10
N LEU A 226 -1.83 2.61 12.00
CA LEU A 226 -2.32 1.41 12.67
C LEU A 226 -1.23 0.89 13.59
N LEU A 227 -1.51 0.92 14.89
CA LEU A 227 -0.66 0.37 15.94
C LEU A 227 -1.19 -1.02 16.29
N LEU A 228 -0.32 -2.02 16.36
CA LEU A 228 -0.64 -3.36 16.88
C LEU A 228 -0.45 -3.43 18.40
N ARG A 229 0.50 -2.64 18.90
CA ARG A 229 0.85 -2.52 20.32
C ARG A 229 1.49 -1.15 20.59
N GLU A 230 1.49 -0.75 21.84
CA GLU A 230 2.18 0.47 22.28
C GLU A 230 3.70 0.39 21.99
N PRO A 231 4.34 1.53 21.68
CA PRO A 231 5.79 1.61 21.56
C PRO A 231 6.43 1.39 22.93
N GLY A 232 7.00 0.20 23.14
CA GLY A 232 7.78 -0.14 24.34
C GLY A 232 9.28 -0.19 24.05
N GLU A 233 10.11 0.24 24.99
CA GLU A 233 11.59 0.22 24.88
C GLU A 233 12.17 -1.19 24.63
N GLN A 234 11.41 -2.25 24.96
CA GLN A 234 11.77 -3.66 24.73
C GLN A 234 11.07 -4.29 23.51
N ALA A 235 10.25 -3.52 22.77
CA ALA A 235 9.56 -4.04 21.61
C ALA A 235 10.57 -4.27 20.47
N HIS A 236 10.77 -5.52 20.06
CA HIS A 236 11.48 -5.84 18.83
C HIS A 236 10.52 -5.84 17.63
N GLY A 237 11.03 -5.46 16.46
CA GLY A 237 10.28 -5.47 15.20
C GLY A 237 9.25 -4.34 15.08
N MET A 238 8.45 -4.42 14.02
CA MET A 238 7.41 -3.44 13.69
C MET A 238 6.28 -3.51 14.73
N PHE A 239 5.93 -2.38 15.33
CA PHE A 239 4.83 -2.26 16.29
C PHE A 239 3.59 -1.59 15.68
N GLY A 240 3.72 -1.01 14.49
CA GLY A 240 2.62 -0.44 13.73
C GLY A 240 3.03 -0.09 12.30
N SER A 241 2.11 0.41 11.51
CA SER A 241 2.36 0.92 10.16
C SER A 241 1.64 2.24 9.95
N GLY A 242 2.15 3.04 9.02
CA GLY A 242 1.54 4.28 8.60
C GLY A 242 1.35 4.35 7.10
N MET A 243 0.35 5.12 6.70
CA MET A 243 0.04 5.52 5.33
C MET A 243 -0.08 7.04 5.31
N LEU A 244 0.75 7.70 4.50
CA LEU A 244 0.47 9.07 4.08
C LEU A 244 -0.30 9.03 2.76
N VAL A 245 -1.31 9.87 2.63
CA VAL A 245 -2.02 10.09 1.37
C VAL A 245 -2.00 11.59 1.08
N ILE A 246 -1.31 11.97 0.02
CA ILE A 246 -1.22 13.35 -0.45
C ILE A 246 -2.28 13.58 -1.52
N ASN A 247 -2.97 14.72 -1.43
CA ASN A 247 -4.18 14.99 -2.20
C ASN A 247 -5.21 13.87 -2.04
N PRO A 248 -5.55 13.47 -0.81
CA PRO A 248 -6.47 12.36 -0.59
C PRO A 248 -7.82 12.65 -1.27
N PRO A 249 -8.45 11.63 -1.87
CA PRO A 249 -9.79 11.79 -2.40
C PRO A 249 -10.78 12.21 -1.32
N TRP A 250 -11.80 12.98 -1.71
CA TRP A 250 -12.78 13.52 -0.75
C TRP A 250 -13.48 12.40 0.02
N GLY A 251 -13.55 12.55 1.35
CA GLY A 251 -14.17 11.60 2.26
C GLY A 251 -13.36 10.33 2.51
N LEU A 252 -12.11 10.23 2.05
CA LEU A 252 -11.23 9.09 2.35
C LEU A 252 -11.08 8.87 3.86
N ASP A 253 -10.93 9.96 4.61
CA ASP A 253 -10.81 9.98 6.06
C ASP A 253 -11.97 9.24 6.76
N ASN A 254 -13.21 9.65 6.47
CA ASN A 254 -14.41 9.06 7.07
C ASN A 254 -14.63 7.62 6.60
N ARG A 255 -14.41 7.33 5.31
CA ARG A 255 -14.58 5.97 4.76
C ARG A 255 -13.58 4.99 5.36
N LEU A 256 -12.30 5.38 5.43
CA LEU A 256 -11.28 4.50 5.99
C LEU A 256 -11.47 4.34 7.50
N ALA A 257 -11.82 5.39 8.23
CA ALA A 257 -12.09 5.30 9.67
C ALA A 257 -13.25 4.34 9.98
N ALA A 258 -14.35 4.38 9.21
CA ALA A 258 -15.47 3.46 9.37
C ALA A 258 -15.05 1.99 9.13
N ALA A 259 -14.35 1.73 8.03
CA ALA A 259 -13.81 0.41 7.73
C ALA A 259 -12.81 -0.09 8.79
N MET A 260 -11.90 0.77 9.23
CA MET A 260 -10.91 0.42 10.25
C MET A 260 -11.50 0.21 11.64
N ALA A 261 -12.66 0.81 11.96
CA ALA A 261 -13.38 0.53 13.19
C ALA A 261 -13.86 -0.93 13.29
N GLU A 262 -14.19 -1.56 12.16
CA GLU A 262 -14.55 -2.99 12.12
C GLU A 262 -13.31 -3.91 12.05
N ILE A 263 -12.23 -3.51 11.38
CA ILE A 263 -11.01 -4.33 11.24
C ILE A 263 -10.15 -4.32 12.50
N THR A 264 -9.93 -3.16 13.11
CA THR A 264 -8.92 -3.00 14.18
C THR A 264 -9.13 -3.98 15.35
N PRO A 265 -10.36 -4.22 15.86
CA PRO A 265 -10.59 -5.19 16.92
C PRO A 265 -10.21 -6.64 16.55
N LEU A 266 -10.25 -6.99 15.26
CA LEU A 266 -9.91 -8.33 14.76
C LEU A 266 -8.40 -8.58 14.72
N LEU A 267 -7.59 -7.52 14.72
CA LEU A 267 -6.13 -7.59 14.66
C LEU A 267 -5.49 -7.75 16.05
N GLY A 268 -6.27 -7.56 17.11
CA GLY A 268 -5.84 -7.75 18.50
C GLY A 268 -6.41 -6.69 19.43
N ALA A 269 -6.55 -7.03 20.73
CA ALA A 269 -7.15 -6.15 21.73
C ALA A 269 -6.38 -4.84 21.96
N ASP A 270 -5.07 -4.85 21.71
CA ASP A 270 -4.19 -3.69 21.85
C ASP A 270 -4.06 -2.88 20.56
N SER A 271 -4.69 -3.35 19.46
CA SER A 271 -4.62 -2.65 18.19
C SER A 271 -5.36 -1.30 18.27
N ARG A 272 -4.76 -0.26 17.70
CA ARG A 272 -5.33 1.09 17.67
C ARG A 272 -5.18 1.68 16.28
N TYR A 273 -6.23 2.30 15.79
CA TYR A 273 -6.23 3.06 14.55
C TYR A 273 -6.35 4.55 14.86
N GLN A 274 -5.50 5.36 14.22
CA GLN A 274 -5.55 6.81 14.31
C GLN A 274 -5.32 7.44 12.94
N ALA A 275 -5.97 8.57 12.69
CA ALA A 275 -5.74 9.34 11.47
C ALA A 275 -5.91 10.83 11.72
N ASP A 276 -5.11 11.64 11.03
CA ASP A 276 -5.07 13.09 11.18
C ASP A 276 -4.52 13.78 9.92
N TRP A 277 -4.77 15.08 9.81
CA TRP A 277 -4.11 15.90 8.80
C TRP A 277 -2.71 16.27 9.28
N TRP A 278 -1.70 15.54 8.78
CA TRP A 278 -0.30 15.82 9.07
C TRP A 278 0.12 17.21 8.57
N VAL A 279 -0.36 17.58 7.38
CA VAL A 279 -0.30 18.94 6.84
C VAL A 279 -1.68 19.30 6.32
N GLY A 280 -2.21 20.41 6.81
CA GLY A 280 -3.56 20.89 6.50
C GLY A 280 -3.82 21.13 5.02
N GLU A 281 -5.12 21.22 4.70
CA GLU A 281 -5.64 21.42 3.34
C GLU A 281 -5.12 22.68 2.63
#